data_AF-A0A0C2GU82-F1
#
_entry.id   AF-A0A0C2GU82-F1
#
_cell.length_a   1.000
_cell.length_b   1.000
_cell.length_c   1.000
_cell.angle_alpha   90.00
_cell.angle_beta   90.00
_cell.angle_gamma   90.00
#
_symmetry.space_group_name_H-M   'P 1'
#
loop_
_entity.id
_entity.type
_entity.pdbx_description
1 polymer ?
#
loop_
_entity_poly.entity_id
_entity_poly.type
_entity_poly.pdbx_seq_one_letter_code
_entity_poly.pdbx_strand_id
1 'polypeptide(L)' 'MVENSDKDSSLERPDTLSKKGTLHFLIIDCSAMVYCDYMATIAFSEIAKDCKDKGGILYIAGANGE' A
#
# COMPACT_ATOMS: atom_id res chain seq x y z
N MET A 1 9.91 -5.17 48.25
CA MET A 1 8.89 -5.61 47.27
C MET A 1 8.99 -4.65 46.11
N VAL A 2 9.57 -5.08 44.99
CA VAL A 2 9.65 -4.28 43.77
C VAL A 2 8.55 -4.82 42.87
N GLU A 3 7.47 -4.06 42.72
CA GLU A 3 6.41 -4.35 41.76
C GLU A 3 6.95 -4.03 40.36
N ASN A 4 7.47 -5.05 39.68
CA ASN A 4 7.66 -4.99 38.25
C ASN A 4 6.27 -5.04 37.61
N SER A 5 5.73 -3.87 37.26
CA SER A 5 4.61 -3.81 36.33
C SER A 5 5.14 -4.21 34.96
N ASP A 6 4.83 -5.44 34.56
CA ASP A 6 4.91 -5.89 33.18
C ASP A 6 3.98 -4.99 32.37
N LYS A 7 4.54 -3.88 31.87
CA LYS A 7 3.92 -3.08 30.83
C LYS A 7 3.87 -3.96 29.61
N ASP A 8 2.72 -4.61 29.43
CA ASP A 8 2.28 -5.23 28.19
C ASP A 8 2.58 -4.24 27.06
N SER A 9 3.69 -4.48 26.36
CA SER A 9 4.15 -3.65 25.26
C SER A 9 3.40 -4.03 23.99
N SER A 10 2.10 -4.24 24.11
CA SER A 10 1.24 -4.33 22.94
C SER A 10 1.24 -2.93 22.35
N LEU A 11 2.07 -2.74 21.32
CA LEU A 11 2.01 -1.57 20.45
C LEU A 11 0.66 -1.64 19.74
N GLU A 12 -0.41 -1.24 20.42
CA GLU A 12 -1.72 -1.18 19.84
C GLU A 12 -1.66 -0.22 18.65
N ARG A 13 -2.07 -0.74 17.49
CA ARG A 13 -2.01 0.00 16.23
C ARG A 13 -2.88 1.24 16.37
N PRO A 14 -2.34 2.45 16.14
CA PRO A 14 -3.11 3.68 16.23
C PRO A 14 -4.39 3.63 15.41
N ASP A 15 -5.52 4.03 16.01
CA ASP A 15 -6.85 4.05 15.37
C ASP A 15 -6.93 4.96 14.14
N THR A 16 -5.92 5.81 13.94
CA THR A 16 -5.76 6.68 12.76
C THR A 16 -5.26 5.93 11.52
N LEU A 17 -4.67 4.74 11.69
CA LEU A 17 -4.31 3.85 10.59
C LEU A 17 -5.52 2.98 10.26
N SER A 18 -5.86 2.86 8.97
CA SER A 18 -7.11 2.21 8.54
C SER A 18 -7.28 0.79 9.10
N LYS A 19 -8.55 0.37 9.23
CA LYS A 19 -8.97 -0.85 9.91
C LYS A 19 -8.18 -2.08 9.45
N LYS A 20 -7.88 -2.98 10.39
CA LYS A 20 -7.26 -4.29 10.15
C LYS A 20 -8.00 -5.03 9.02
N GLY A 21 -7.30 -5.36 7.93
CA GLY A 21 -7.88 -6.01 6.75
C GLY A 21 -8.07 -5.13 5.51
N THR A 22 -7.70 -3.85 5.57
CA THR A 22 -7.79 -2.92 4.43
C THR A 22 -6.43 -2.75 3.75
N LEU A 23 -6.39 -2.72 2.42
CA LEU A 23 -5.16 -2.51 1.64
C LEU A 23 -4.66 -1.07 1.88
N HIS A 24 -3.56 -0.90 2.61
CA HIS A 24 -2.99 0.43 2.90
C HIS A 24 -2.19 0.98 1.72
N PHE A 25 -1.38 0.11 1.13
CA PHE A 25 -0.43 0.44 0.09
C PHE A 25 -0.37 -0.69 -0.93
N LEU A 26 -0.40 -0.32 -2.21
CA LEU A 26 -0.05 -1.19 -3.32
C LEU A 26 1.20 -0.61 -3.97
N ILE A 27 2.25 -1.41 -4.12
CA ILE A 27 3.45 -1.01 -4.85
C ILE A 27 3.54 -1.93 -6.07
N ILE A 28 3.58 -1.33 -7.26
CA ILE A 28 3.82 -2.05 -8.50
C ILE A 28 5.21 -1.69 -8.97
N ASP A 29 6.11 -2.68 -8.97
CA ASP A 29 7.45 -2.55 -9.53
C ASP A 29 7.40 -2.77 -11.04
N CYS A 30 7.61 -1.69 -11.78
CA CYS A 30 7.67 -1.64 -13.23
C CYS A 30 9.11 -1.63 -13.76
N SER A 31 10.13 -1.93 -12.94
CA SER A 31 11.54 -1.93 -13.38
C SER A 31 11.84 -2.88 -14.54
N ALA A 32 11.07 -3.97 -14.68
CA ALA A 32 11.16 -4.91 -15.80
C ALA A 32 10.27 -4.51 -17.00
N MET A 33 9.46 -3.46 -16.87
CA MET A 33 8.51 -3.04 -17.90
C MET A 33 9.22 -2.16 -18.93
N VAL A 34 9.45 -2.72 -20.11
CA VAL A 34 10.15 -2.03 -21.22
C VAL A 34 9.21 -1.12 -22.02
N TYR A 35 7.92 -1.45 -22.05
CA TYR A 35 6.90 -0.70 -22.80
C TYR A 35 5.52 -0.90 -22.16
N CYS A 36 4.67 0.12 -22.22
CA CYS A 36 3.29 0.08 -21.77
C CYS A 36 2.40 0.51 -22.94
N ASP A 37 1.57 -0.41 -23.44
CA ASP A 37 0.60 -0.11 -24.49
C ASP A 37 -0.68 0.52 -23.91
N TYR A 38 -1.63 0.86 -24.80
CA TYR A 38 -2.91 1.43 -24.38
C TYR A 38 -3.67 0.47 -23.44
N MET A 39 -3.63 -0.84 -23.69
CA MET A 39 -4.37 -1.81 -22.88
C MET A 39 -3.76 -1.98 -21.49
N ALA A 40 -2.44 -2.00 -21.39
CA ALA A 40 -1.72 -1.95 -20.13
C ALA A 40 -2.06 -0.68 -19.35
N THR A 41 -2.11 0.48 -20.01
CA THR A 41 -2.51 1.75 -19.40
C THR A 41 -3.93 1.71 -18.82
N ILE A 42 -4.88 1.11 -19.55
CA ILE A 42 -6.25 0.92 -19.06
C ILE A 42 -6.25 -0.01 -17.84
N ALA A 43 -5.53 -1.13 -17.88
CA ALA A 43 -5.44 -2.05 -16.75
C ALA A 43 -4.85 -1.37 -15.48
N PHE A 44 -3.77 -0.60 -15.62
CA PHE A 44 -3.21 0.19 -14.52
C PHE A 44 -4.22 1.19 -13.96
N SER A 45 -5.00 1.84 -14.81
CA SER A 45 -6.02 2.80 -14.41
C SER A 45 -7.15 2.14 -13.63
N GLU A 46 -7.59 0.95 -14.02
CA GLU A 46 -8.59 0.18 -13.29
C GLU A 46 -8.08 -0.27 -11.91
N ILE A 47 -6.83 -0.73 -11.83
CA ILE A 47 -6.19 -1.11 -10.56
C ILE A 47 -6.05 0.11 -9.64
N ALA A 48 -5.64 1.26 -10.18
CA ALA A 48 -5.52 2.50 -9.43
C ALA A 48 -6.88 2.95 -8.87
N LYS A 49 -7.94 2.84 -9.68
CA LYS A 49 -9.31 3.17 -9.27
C LYS A 49 -9.79 2.26 -8.14
N ASP A 50 -9.64 0.94 -8.28
CA ASP A 50 -10.04 -0.02 -7.23
C ASP A 50 -9.25 0.19 -5.93
N CYS A 51 -7.94 0.46 -6.03
CA CYS A 51 -7.10 0.78 -4.87
C CYS A 51 -7.59 2.04 -4.16
N LYS A 52 -7.89 3.11 -4.92
CA LYS A 52 -8.44 4.36 -4.39
C LYS A 52 -9.81 4.16 -3.74
N ASP A 53 -10.72 3.43 -4.39
CA ASP A 53 -12.08 3.17 -3.90
C ASP A 53 -12.06 2.38 -2.58
N LYS A 54 -11.03 1.57 -2.35
CA LYS A 54 -10.76 0.86 -1.09
C LYS A 54 -10.00 1.69 -0.04
N GLY A 55 -9.65 2.93 -0.35
CA GLY A 55 -8.90 3.83 0.53
C GLY A 55 -7.40 3.51 0.64
N GLY A 56 -6.86 2.78 -0.34
CA GLY A 56 -5.43 2.48 -0.44
C GLY A 56 -4.66 3.53 -1.24
N ILE A 57 -3.34 3.52 -1.09
CA ILE A 57 -2.41 4.37 -1.85
C ILE A 57 -1.63 3.48 -2.82
N LEU A 58 -1.62 3.83 -4.10
CA LEU A 58 -0.84 3.14 -5.14
C LEU A 58 0.47 3.87 -5.41
N TYR A 59 1.58 3.13 -5.37
CA TYR A 59 2.89 3.58 -5.83
C TYR A 59 3.31 2.76 -7.06
N ILE A 60 3.78 3.45 -8.09
CA ILE A 60 4.44 2.81 -9.24
C ILE A 60 5.93 3.10 -9.11
N ALA A 61 6.74 2.05 -8.96
CA ALA A 61 8.19 2.12 -8.85
C ALA A 61 8.83 1.66 -10.16
N GLY A 62 10.02 2.17 -10.48
CA GLY A 62 10.80 1.66 -11.62
C GLY A 62 10.19 1.88 -13.00
N ALA A 63 9.11 2.66 -13.13
CA ALA A 63 8.65 3.12 -14.43
C ALA A 63 9.70 4.08 -14.99
N ASN A 64 10.40 3.67 -16.05
CA ASN A 64 11.37 4.51 -16.73
C ASN A 64 10.60 5.66 -17.41
N GLY A 65 10.63 6.84 -16.80
CA GLY A 65 10.32 8.08 -17.49
C GLY A 65 11.58 8.52 -18.22
N GLU A 66 11.52 8.60 -19.54
CA GLU A 66 12.48 9.43 -20.28
C GLU A 66 12.25 10.91 -19.97
#